data_AF-A0A2R6NN52-F1
#
_entry.id   AF-A0A2R6NN52-F1
#
_cell.length_a   1.000
_cell.length_b   1.000
_cell.length_c   1.000
_cell.angle_alpha   90.00
_cell.angle_beta   90.00
_cell.angle_gamma   90.00
#
_symmetry.space_group_name_H-M   'P 1'
#
loop_
_entity.id
_entity.type
_entity.pdbx_description
1 polymer ?
#
loop_
_entity_poly.entity_id
_entity_poly.type
_entity_poly.pdbx_seq_one_letter_code
_entity_poly.pdbx_strand_id
1 'polypeptide(L)'
;MQRHVQALNQRSDIVDAASVDKTPEERAELLETTPLFASIHAEAASAGQTRAPTADEHVDLHFTCFVQAPMPPSREDGIEATDGERRLIELDGRRVGPIDRGVCTNLLEDAARFVKENYMKQTKSMEFSMIALAPPVDY
;
A
#
# COMPACT_ATOMS: atom_id res chain seq x y z
N MET A 1 -21.95 17.22 -0.41
CA MET A 1 -21.63 16.46 -1.64
C MET A 1 -20.55 17.13 -2.50
N GLN A 2 -20.68 18.40 -2.93
CA GLN A 2 -19.71 19.04 -3.85
C GLN A 2 -18.26 19.10 -3.35
N ARG A 3 -18.01 19.38 -2.06
CA ARG A 3 -16.63 19.42 -1.51
C ARG A 3 -15.93 18.06 -1.49
N HIS A 4 -16.69 16.97 -1.35
CA HIS A 4 -16.14 15.61 -1.27
C HIS A 4 -15.72 15.10 -2.65
N VAL A 5 -16.50 15.42 -3.70
CA VAL A 5 -16.18 15.09 -5.10
C VAL A 5 -14.95 15.87 -5.59
N GLN A 6 -14.81 17.14 -5.20
CA GLN A 6 -13.68 17.97 -5.62
C GLN A 6 -12.34 17.53 -5.00
N ALA A 7 -12.36 17.07 -3.74
CA ALA A 7 -11.19 16.49 -3.08
C ALA A 7 -10.81 15.09 -3.60
N LEU A 8 -11.80 14.29 -4.02
CA LEU A 8 -11.55 12.99 -4.66
C LEU A 8 -10.92 13.15 -6.04
N ASN A 9 -11.38 14.12 -6.85
CA ASN A 9 -10.79 14.39 -8.17
C ASN A 9 -9.34 14.89 -8.05
N GLN A 10 -9.04 15.77 -7.09
CA GLN A 10 -7.65 16.19 -6.84
C GLN A 10 -6.74 15.03 -6.41
N ARG A 11 -7.27 14.02 -5.71
CA ARG A 11 -6.51 12.83 -5.29
C ARG A 11 -6.25 11.88 -6.45
N SER A 12 -7.23 11.63 -7.32
CA SER A 12 -7.03 10.79 -8.52
C SER A 12 -6.04 11.43 -9.49
N ASP A 13 -6.18 12.74 -9.75
CA ASP A 13 -5.33 13.46 -10.69
C ASP A 13 -3.86 13.45 -10.25
N ILE A 14 -3.62 13.53 -8.94
CA ILE A 14 -2.29 13.47 -8.35
C ILE A 14 -1.72 12.05 -8.33
N VAL A 15 -2.53 11.02 -8.07
CA VAL A 15 -2.07 9.63 -8.12
C VAL A 15 -1.70 9.25 -9.56
N ASP A 16 -2.49 9.66 -10.55
CA ASP A 16 -2.22 9.39 -11.96
C ASP A 16 -0.97 10.16 -12.43
N ALA A 17 -0.86 11.45 -12.08
CA ALA A 17 0.33 12.25 -12.38
C ALA A 17 1.60 11.74 -11.68
N ALA A 18 1.47 11.15 -10.49
CA ALA A 18 2.56 10.60 -9.70
C ALA A 18 2.87 9.13 -10.02
N SER A 19 2.21 8.49 -10.99
CA SER A 19 2.39 7.05 -11.25
C SER A 19 2.69 6.69 -12.71
N VAL A 20 2.11 7.38 -13.69
CA VAL A 20 2.31 7.04 -15.11
C VAL A 20 3.70 7.49 -15.58
N ASP A 21 4.42 6.56 -16.22
CA ASP A 21 5.77 6.76 -16.82
C ASP A 21 6.84 7.31 -15.87
N LYS A 22 6.79 6.91 -14.58
CA LYS A 22 7.78 7.32 -13.57
C LYS A 22 8.51 6.15 -12.94
N THR A 23 9.80 6.30 -12.72
CA THR A 23 10.59 5.37 -11.93
C THR A 23 10.19 5.44 -10.45
N PRO A 24 10.45 4.40 -9.64
CA PRO A 24 10.17 4.43 -8.20
C PRO A 24 10.75 5.66 -7.48
N GLU A 25 11.94 6.10 -7.87
CA GLU A 25 12.61 7.29 -7.31
C GLU A 25 11.88 8.58 -7.68
N GLU A 26 11.45 8.74 -8.94
CA GLU A 26 10.67 9.90 -9.36
C GLU A 26 9.32 9.97 -8.63
N ARG A 27 8.71 8.82 -8.35
CA ARG A 27 7.47 8.75 -7.54
C ARG A 27 7.72 9.16 -6.09
N ALA A 28 8.85 8.74 -5.51
CA ALA A 28 9.24 9.11 -4.15
C ALA A 28 9.50 10.62 -4.04
N GLU A 29 10.24 11.20 -4.99
CA GLU A 29 10.50 12.64 -5.07
C GLU A 29 9.19 13.45 -5.15
N LEU A 30 8.24 13.01 -5.98
CA LEU A 30 6.93 13.67 -6.06
C LEU A 30 6.14 13.58 -4.77
N LEU A 31 6.18 12.42 -4.10
CA LEU A 31 5.51 12.24 -2.82
C LEU A 31 6.10 13.16 -1.74
N GLU A 32 7.43 13.32 -1.71
CA GLU A 32 8.15 14.17 -0.77
C GLU A 32 7.93 15.66 -1.04
N THR A 33 7.97 16.07 -2.30
CA THR A 33 7.92 17.49 -2.69
C THR A 33 6.52 18.06 -2.87
N THR A 34 5.48 17.22 -2.91
CA THR A 34 4.08 17.68 -3.06
C THR A 34 3.46 18.02 -1.70
N PRO A 35 3.21 19.31 -1.38
CA PRO A 35 2.76 19.71 -0.04
C PRO A 35 1.39 19.15 0.36
N LEU A 36 0.54 18.82 -0.63
CA LEU A 36 -0.78 18.24 -0.39
C LEU A 36 -0.69 16.87 0.31
N PHE A 37 0.31 16.05 -0.02
CA PHE A 37 0.47 14.75 0.64
C PHE A 37 0.90 14.93 2.09
N ALA A 38 1.85 15.85 2.34
CA ALA A 38 2.29 16.17 3.69
C ALA A 38 1.14 16.69 4.56
N SER A 39 0.28 17.57 4.03
CA SER A 39 -0.87 18.10 4.79
C SER A 39 -1.91 17.02 5.12
N ILE A 40 -2.31 16.21 4.13
CA ILE A 40 -3.27 15.11 4.34
C ILE A 40 -2.70 14.07 5.31
N HIS A 41 -1.41 13.74 5.20
CA HIS A 41 -0.76 12.82 6.12
C HIS A 41 -0.71 13.38 7.55
N ALA A 42 -0.38 14.65 7.73
CA ALA A 42 -0.34 15.29 9.05
C ALA A 42 -1.73 15.34 9.72
N GLU A 43 -2.79 15.61 8.96
CA GLU A 43 -4.18 15.52 9.43
C GLU A 43 -4.53 14.10 9.89
N ALA A 44 -4.17 13.09 9.09
CA ALA A 44 -4.44 11.69 9.42
C ALA A 44 -3.62 11.21 10.64
N ALA A 45 -2.34 11.60 10.73
CA ALA A 45 -1.45 11.24 11.84
C ALA A 45 -1.89 11.86 13.18
N SER A 46 -2.59 12.99 13.14
CA SER A 46 -3.15 13.66 14.31
C SER A 46 -4.53 13.12 14.72
N ALA A 47 -5.12 12.23 13.90
CA ALA A 47 -6.40 11.59 14.17
C ALA A 47 -6.22 10.23 14.88
N GLY A 48 -7.33 9.59 15.23
CA GLY A 48 -7.34 8.27 15.86
C GLY A 48 -7.52 8.32 17.38
N GLN A 49 -7.28 7.17 18.02
CA GLN A 49 -7.57 6.97 19.45
C GLN A 49 -6.36 7.22 20.36
N THR A 50 -5.17 7.37 19.78
CA THR A 50 -3.91 7.61 20.50
C THR A 50 -3.36 8.99 20.15
N ARG A 51 -2.57 9.56 21.05
CA ARG A 51 -1.85 10.81 20.76
C ARG A 51 -0.73 10.52 19.75
N ALA A 52 -0.57 11.40 18.76
CA ALA A 52 0.57 11.35 17.84
C ALA A 52 1.89 11.48 18.62
N PRO A 53 2.93 10.70 18.25
CA PRO A 53 4.27 10.85 18.83
C PRO A 53 4.86 12.21 18.50
N THR A 54 5.93 12.60 19.21
CA THR A 54 6.70 13.79 18.82
C THR A 54 7.56 13.48 17.59
N ALA A 55 7.94 14.52 16.84
CA ALA A 55 8.70 14.36 15.59
C ALA A 55 10.10 13.74 15.80
N ASP A 56 10.63 13.81 17.02
CA ASP A 56 11.93 13.27 17.43
C ASP A 56 11.84 11.89 18.10
N GLU A 57 10.63 11.36 18.30
CA GLU A 57 10.43 10.04 18.89
C GLU A 57 10.89 8.93 17.93
N HIS A 58 11.55 7.89 18.47
CA HIS A 58 12.04 6.77 17.67
C HIS A 58 10.89 5.82 17.30
N VAL A 59 10.61 5.68 16.00
CA VAL A 59 9.58 4.78 15.48
C VAL A 59 10.25 3.58 14.80
N ASP A 60 10.05 2.39 15.39
CA ASP A 60 10.60 1.12 14.88
C ASP A 60 9.55 0.27 14.13
N LEU A 61 8.30 0.72 14.06
CA LEU A 61 7.22 0.05 13.33
C LEU A 61 7.19 0.51 11.86
N HIS A 62 6.80 -0.40 10.96
CA HIS A 62 6.82 -0.17 9.52
C HIS A 62 5.54 -0.68 8.84
N PHE A 63 5.09 0.02 7.80
CA PHE A 63 3.97 -0.40 6.97
C PHE A 63 4.47 -1.02 5.66
N THR A 64 3.92 -2.19 5.31
CA THR A 64 4.03 -2.77 3.97
C THR A 64 2.65 -3.07 3.41
N CYS A 65 2.54 -3.17 2.08
CA CYS A 65 1.27 -3.41 1.39
C CYS A 65 1.37 -4.70 0.56
N PHE A 66 0.32 -5.53 0.60
CA PHE A 66 0.20 -6.71 -0.23
C PHE A 66 -0.88 -6.48 -1.29
N VAL A 67 -0.54 -6.76 -2.55
CA VAL A 67 -1.46 -6.65 -3.69
C VAL A 67 -1.42 -7.93 -4.52
N GLN A 68 -2.51 -8.19 -5.24
CA GLN A 68 -2.56 -9.22 -6.26
C GLN A 68 -2.29 -8.57 -7.63
N ALA A 69 -1.27 -9.03 -8.34
CA ALA A 69 -0.92 -8.50 -9.66
C ALA A 69 -0.79 -9.63 -10.70
N PRO A 70 -1.03 -9.34 -11.99
CA PRO A 70 -0.71 -10.29 -13.08
C PRO A 70 0.79 -10.67 -13.08
N MET A 71 1.09 -11.88 -13.52
CA MET A 71 2.45 -12.36 -13.78
C MET A 71 3.01 -11.71 -15.06
N PRO A 72 4.34 -11.48 -15.18
CA PRO A 72 4.95 -11.21 -16.49
C PRO A 72 4.78 -12.42 -17.44
N PRO A 73 4.52 -12.20 -18.75
CA PRO A 73 4.42 -10.93 -19.45
C PRO A 73 3.04 -10.27 -19.39
N SER A 74 2.00 -10.97 -18.90
CA SER A 74 0.60 -10.47 -18.88
C SER A 74 0.46 -9.08 -18.24
N ARG A 75 1.25 -8.78 -17.20
CA ARG A 75 1.29 -7.45 -16.56
C ARG A 75 1.88 -6.35 -17.45
N GLU A 76 2.85 -6.69 -18.30
CA GLU A 76 3.60 -5.77 -19.16
C GLU A 76 2.82 -5.52 -20.46
N ASP A 77 2.16 -6.55 -20.97
CA ASP A 77 1.35 -6.49 -22.19
C ASP A 77 -0.10 -6.04 -21.95
N GLY A 78 -0.49 -5.81 -20.69
CA GLY A 78 -1.85 -5.42 -20.31
C GLY A 78 -2.90 -6.51 -20.59
N ILE A 79 -2.48 -7.78 -20.63
CA ILE A 79 -3.34 -8.93 -20.90
C ILE A 79 -4.04 -9.33 -19.60
N GLU A 80 -5.36 -9.55 -19.64
CA GLU A 80 -6.09 -10.06 -18.49
C GLU A 80 -5.52 -11.42 -18.06
N ALA A 81 -5.01 -11.47 -16.83
CA ALA A 81 -4.51 -12.71 -16.24
C ALA A 81 -5.64 -13.68 -15.94
N THR A 82 -5.45 -14.94 -16.30
CA THR A 82 -6.33 -16.05 -15.90
C THR A 82 -6.07 -16.46 -14.44
N ASP A 83 -7.00 -17.22 -13.85
CA ASP A 83 -6.84 -17.76 -12.50
C ASP A 83 -5.60 -18.69 -12.46
N GLY A 84 -4.63 -18.32 -11.62
CA GLY A 84 -3.31 -18.99 -11.53
C GLY A 84 -2.14 -18.19 -12.11
N GLU A 85 -2.42 -17.15 -12.91
CA GLU A 85 -1.40 -16.22 -13.45
C GLU A 85 -1.27 -14.94 -12.62
N ARG A 86 -1.80 -14.96 -11.39
CA ARG A 86 -1.71 -13.84 -10.45
C ARG A 86 -0.69 -14.14 -9.37
N ARG A 87 0.02 -13.09 -8.95
CA ARG A 87 1.14 -13.15 -8.02
C ARG A 87 0.81 -12.31 -6.78
N LEU A 88 1.25 -12.77 -5.61
CA LEU A 88 1.20 -12.01 -4.37
C LEU A 88 2.40 -11.09 -4.37
N ILE A 89 2.18 -9.79 -4.50
CA ILE A 89 3.24 -8.80 -4.56
C ILE A 89 3.25 -8.01 -3.25
N GLU A 90 4.42 -7.94 -2.62
CA GLU A 90 4.66 -7.06 -1.49
C GLU A 90 5.31 -5.77 -1.95
N LEU A 91 4.74 -4.64 -1.51
CA LEU A 91 5.24 -3.30 -1.71
C LEU A 91 5.78 -2.77 -0.38
N ASP A 92 7.10 -2.65 -0.33
CA ASP A 92 7.86 -2.14 0.83
C ASP A 92 8.73 -0.98 0.35
N GLY A 93 8.38 0.25 0.77
CA GLY A 93 9.07 1.47 0.35
C GLY A 93 10.54 1.56 0.79
N ARG A 94 11.02 0.66 1.66
CA ARG A 94 12.43 0.58 2.06
C ARG A 94 13.27 -0.29 1.11
N ARG A 95 12.65 -0.90 0.10
CA ARG A 95 13.31 -1.78 -0.87
C ARG A 95 13.33 -1.14 -2.25
N VAL A 96 14.23 -1.65 -3.09
CA VAL A 96 14.44 -1.19 -4.47
C VAL A 96 13.21 -1.39 -5.36
N GLY A 97 12.33 -2.33 -5.02
CA GLY A 97 11.13 -2.57 -5.79
C GLY A 97 10.20 -3.63 -5.21
N PRO A 98 9.12 -3.97 -5.93
CA PRO A 98 8.15 -4.95 -5.52
C PRO A 98 8.76 -6.34 -5.33
N ILE A 99 8.28 -7.08 -4.33
CA ILE A 99 8.73 -8.44 -4.05
C ILE A 99 7.65 -9.44 -4.45
N ASP A 100 7.99 -10.38 -5.32
CA ASP A 100 7.11 -11.50 -5.64
C ASP A 100 7.16 -12.54 -4.51
N ARG A 101 6.00 -12.83 -3.89
CA ARG A 101 5.82 -13.78 -2.79
C ARG A 101 5.19 -15.11 -3.24
N GLY A 102 4.99 -15.31 -4.53
CA GLY A 102 4.43 -16.54 -5.09
C GLY A 102 3.08 -16.35 -5.77
N VAL A 103 2.45 -17.47 -6.08
CA VAL A 103 1.09 -17.51 -6.66
C VAL A 103 0.09 -16.92 -5.67
N CYS A 104 -0.86 -16.13 -6.18
CA CYS A 104 -1.95 -15.57 -5.41
C CYS A 104 -3.28 -15.92 -6.06
N THR A 105 -4.10 -16.67 -5.33
CA THR A 105 -5.44 -17.08 -5.73
C THR A 105 -6.52 -16.32 -4.98
N ASN A 106 -6.27 -16.05 -3.69
CA ASN A 106 -7.14 -15.26 -2.83
C ASN A 106 -6.28 -14.28 -2.04
N LEU A 107 -6.37 -13.00 -2.38
CA LEU A 107 -5.50 -11.96 -1.79
C LEU A 107 -5.55 -11.94 -0.26
N LEU A 108 -6.75 -12.03 0.33
CA LEU A 108 -6.90 -11.96 1.78
C LEU A 108 -6.29 -13.18 2.47
N GLU A 109 -6.61 -14.38 1.99
CA GLU A 109 -6.11 -15.62 2.57
C GLU A 109 -4.61 -15.80 2.36
N ASP A 110 -4.12 -15.50 1.17
CA ASP A 110 -2.72 -15.70 0.79
C ASP A 110 -1.81 -14.67 1.47
N ALA A 111 -2.22 -13.40 1.57
CA ALA A 111 -1.49 -12.39 2.35
C ALA A 111 -1.47 -12.72 3.85
N ALA A 112 -2.61 -13.07 4.44
CA ALA A 112 -2.69 -13.43 5.86
C ALA A 112 -1.83 -14.66 6.19
N ARG A 113 -1.84 -15.67 5.32
CA ARG A 113 -0.98 -16.85 5.44
C ARG A 113 0.49 -16.46 5.34
N PHE A 114 0.86 -15.64 4.36
CA PHE A 114 2.25 -15.19 4.20
C PHE A 114 2.75 -14.44 5.44
N VAL A 115 1.99 -13.47 5.95
CA VAL A 115 2.33 -12.68 7.14
C VAL A 115 2.48 -13.57 8.37
N LYS A 116 1.55 -14.52 8.57
CA LYS A 116 1.63 -15.46 9.69
C LYS A 116 2.90 -16.31 9.64
N GLU A 117 3.20 -16.88 8.47
CA GLU A 117 4.30 -17.84 8.31
C GLU A 117 5.68 -17.18 8.27
N ASN A 118 5.80 -15.99 7.68
CA ASN A 118 7.09 -15.35 7.42
C ASN A 118 7.41 -14.21 8.38
N TYR A 119 6.42 -13.56 8.99
CA TYR A 119 6.65 -12.46 9.93
C TYR A 119 6.35 -12.88 11.36
N MET A 120 5.12 -13.30 11.65
CA MET A 120 4.71 -13.58 13.03
C MET A 120 5.44 -14.77 13.63
N LYS A 121 5.67 -15.85 12.87
CA LYS A 121 6.42 -17.02 13.37
C LYS A 121 7.91 -16.74 13.62
N GLN A 122 8.46 -15.69 13.03
CA GLN A 122 9.90 -15.37 13.12
C GLN A 122 10.23 -14.44 14.30
N THR A 123 9.22 -13.93 15.02
CA THR A 123 9.43 -13.02 16.15
C THR A 123 8.57 -13.42 17.35
N LYS A 124 8.94 -12.87 18.51
CA LYS A 124 8.11 -12.92 19.73
C LYS A 124 7.34 -11.61 19.97
N SER A 125 7.58 -10.57 19.14
CA SER A 125 6.82 -9.33 19.23
C SER A 125 5.35 -9.59 18.88
N MET A 126 4.48 -8.86 19.56
CA MET A 126 3.03 -8.87 19.34
C MET A 126 2.56 -7.59 18.62
N GLU A 127 3.48 -6.73 18.20
CA GLU A 127 3.21 -5.42 17.62
C GLU A 127 2.90 -5.53 16.12
N PHE A 128 1.84 -6.29 15.80
CA PHE A 128 1.33 -6.45 14.46
C PHE A 128 -0.08 -5.88 14.35
N SER A 129 -0.32 -5.15 13.26
CA SER A 129 -1.66 -4.75 12.84
C SER A 129 -1.79 -5.02 11.35
N MET A 130 -2.98 -5.44 10.92
CA MET A 130 -3.29 -5.71 9.53
C MET A 130 -4.67 -5.16 9.21
N ILE A 131 -4.77 -4.42 8.11
CA ILE A 131 -6.01 -3.80 7.64
C ILE A 131 -6.23 -4.28 6.21
N ALA A 132 -7.46 -4.67 5.89
CA ALA A 132 -7.85 -5.05 4.53
C ALA A 132 -8.68 -3.94 3.90
N LEU A 133 -8.33 -3.56 2.67
CA LEU A 133 -9.16 -2.71 1.82
C LEU A 133 -10.21 -3.59 1.13
N ALA A 134 -11.41 -3.63 1.70
CA ALA A 134 -12.54 -4.41 1.20
C ALA A 134 -13.62 -3.50 0.60
N PRO A 135 -14.53 -4.06 -0.23
CA PRO A 135 -15.74 -3.34 -0.64
C PRO A 135 -16.49 -2.78 0.58
N PRO A 136 -17.17 -1.63 0.44
CA PRO A 136 -18.01 -1.12 1.51
C PRO A 136 -19.06 -2.17 1.91
N VAL A 137 -19.38 -2.22 3.19
CA VAL A 137 -20.44 -3.10 3.69
C VAL A 137 -21.77 -2.45 3.28
N ASP A 138 -22.51 -3.10 2.39
CA ASP A 138 -23.88 -2.69 2.06
C ASP A 138 -24.76 -2.98 3.29
N TYR A 139 -25.27 -1.93 3.92
CA TYR A 139 -26.30 -2.00 4.97
C TYR A 139 -27.65 -1.54 4.42
#